data_AF-A0AAU6S8Q0-F1
#
_entry.id   AF-A0AAU6S8Q0-F1
#
_cell.length_a   1.000
_cell.length_b   1.000
_cell.length_c   1.000
_cell.angle_alpha   90.00
_cell.angle_beta   90.00
_cell.angle_gamma   90.00
#
_symmetry.space_group_name_H-M   'P 1'
#
loop_
_entity.id
_entity.type
_entity.pdbx_description
1 polymer ?
#
loop_
_entity_poly.entity_id
_entity_poly.type
_entity_poly.pdbx_seq_one_letter_code
_entity_poly.pdbx_strand_id
1 'polypeptide(L)' 'MEAFTPDAYVEDGAAQYHGREGIAEWNHTDNLGVGMRFDLLSVSGYGDDTYDVALRATSRRFTGTGTMHITLREG' A
#
# COMPACT_ATOMS: atom_id res chain seq x y z
N MET A 1 11.69 3.10 -2.23
CA MET A 1 12.08 1.71 -1.93
C MET A 1 12.76 1.57 -0.57
N GLU A 2 13.44 2.60 -0.07
CA GLU A 2 14.08 2.57 1.27
C GLU A 2 13.09 2.42 2.43
N ALA A 3 11.83 2.88 2.25
CA ALA A 3 10.75 2.70 3.21
C ALA A 3 10.26 1.24 3.36
N PHE A 4 10.74 0.30 2.55
CA PHE A 4 10.38 -1.11 2.61
C PHE A 4 11.59 -1.95 3.03
N THR A 5 11.37 -2.95 3.88
CA THR A 5 12.39 -3.96 4.19
C THR A 5 12.75 -4.77 2.93
N PRO A 6 13.93 -5.42 2.87
CA PRO A 6 14.30 -6.25 1.73
C PRO A 6 13.30 -7.38 1.43
N ASP A 7 12.61 -7.88 2.46
CA ASP A 7 11.62 -8.96 2.42
C ASP A 7 10.16 -8.45 2.47
N ALA A 8 9.94 -7.15 2.26
CA ALA A 8 8.61 -6.55 2.30
C ALA A 8 7.63 -7.25 1.35
N TYR A 9 6.34 -7.19 1.69
CA TYR A 9 5.27 -7.86 0.99
C TYR A 9 4.08 -6.93 0.78
N VAL A 10 3.46 -7.01 -0.40
CA VAL A 10 2.19 -6.35 -0.71
C VAL A 10 1.26 -7.37 -1.35
N GLU A 11 0.04 -7.46 -0.80
CA GLU A 11 -1.09 -8.17 -1.40
C GLU A 11 -2.10 -7.14 -1.88
N ASP A 12 -2.50 -7.25 -3.15
CA ASP A 12 -3.52 -6.39 -3.75
C ASP A 12 -4.51 -7.24 -4.54
N GLY A 13 -5.67 -7.48 -3.95
CA GLY A 13 -6.65 -8.43 -4.47
C GLY A 13 -6.08 -9.86 -4.54
N ALA A 14 -5.90 -10.38 -5.74
CA ALA A 14 -5.30 -11.70 -5.96
C ALA A 14 -3.80 -11.65 -6.30
N ALA A 15 -3.24 -10.45 -6.48
CA ALA A 15 -1.84 -10.26 -6.81
C ALA A 15 -0.99 -10.18 -5.54
N GLN A 16 0.21 -10.74 -5.62
CA GLN A 16 1.17 -10.80 -4.52
C GLN A 16 2.54 -10.32 -5.02
N TYR A 17 3.16 -9.42 -4.27
CA TYR A 17 4.41 -8.79 -4.63
C TYR A 17 5.41 -8.92 -3.48
N HIS A 18 6.62 -9.41 -3.81
CA HIS A 18 7.64 -9.74 -2.82
C HIS A 18 8.92 -8.94 -3.01
N GLY A 19 9.48 -8.50 -1.89
CA GLY A 19 10.68 -7.69 -1.82
C GLY A 19 10.52 -6.33 -2.49
N ARG A 20 11.59 -5.54 -2.43
CA ARG A 20 11.60 -4.19 -3.00
C ARG A 20 11.33 -4.17 -4.50
N GLU A 21 11.74 -5.20 -5.24
CA GLU A 21 11.53 -5.29 -6.69
C GLU A 21 10.06 -5.52 -7.03
N GLY A 22 9.39 -6.50 -6.40
CA GLY A 22 7.96 -6.72 -6.62
C GLY A 22 7.12 -5.51 -6.24
N ILE A 23 7.45 -4.82 -5.14
CA ILE A 23 6.75 -3.60 -4.73
C ILE A 23 7.00 -2.45 -5.71
N ALA A 24 8.19 -2.37 -6.32
CA ALA A 24 8.45 -1.40 -7.37
C ALA A 24 7.61 -1.66 -8.63
N GLU A 25 7.42 -2.93 -9.00
CA GLU A 25 6.53 -3.34 -10.09
C GLU A 25 5.08 -2.95 -9.80
N TRP A 26 4.55 -3.33 -8.63
CA TRP A 26 3.21 -2.91 -8.16
C TRP A 26 3.03 -1.40 -8.23
N ASN A 27 4.01 -0.64 -7.73
CA ASN A 27 3.93 0.81 -7.76
C ASN A 27 3.92 1.36 -9.19
N HIS A 28 4.60 0.71 -10.13
CA HIS A 28 4.61 1.12 -11.53
C HIS A 28 3.29 0.81 -12.24
N THR A 29 2.67 -0.35 -11.99
CA THR A 29 1.45 -0.80 -12.70
C THR A 29 0.17 -0.26 -12.07
N ASP A 30 0.04 -0.40 -10.76
CA ASP A 30 -1.23 -0.26 -10.03
C ASP A 30 -1.36 1.06 -9.28
N ASN A 31 -0.25 1.76 -9.02
CA ASN A 31 -0.26 3.13 -8.48
C ASN A 31 0.05 4.18 -9.55
N LEU A 32 1.32 4.29 -9.96
CA LEU A 32 1.77 5.30 -10.92
C LEU A 32 1.13 5.09 -12.30
N GLY A 33 1.05 3.84 -12.75
CA GLY A 33 0.53 3.48 -14.07
C GLY A 33 -0.91 3.92 -14.31
N VAL A 34 -1.74 3.94 -13.26
CA VAL A 34 -3.13 4.41 -13.33
C VAL A 34 -3.31 5.87 -12.90
N GLY A 35 -2.24 6.53 -12.44
CA GLY A 35 -2.28 7.88 -11.90
C GLY A 35 -3.02 7.94 -10.57
N MET A 36 -2.74 6.99 -9.68
CA MET A 36 -3.37 6.88 -8.37
C MET A 36 -2.98 8.04 -7.46
N ARG A 37 -3.99 8.62 -6.82
CA ARG A 37 -3.90 9.57 -5.72
C ARG A 37 -4.57 8.96 -4.50
N PHE A 38 -3.88 9.01 -3.37
CA PHE A 38 -4.43 8.63 -2.08
C PHE A 38 -4.61 9.88 -1.22
N ASP A 39 -5.83 10.09 -0.72
CA ASP A 39 -6.09 11.04 0.35
C ASP A 39 -6.28 10.25 1.66
N LEU A 40 -5.46 10.55 2.66
CA LEU A 40 -5.54 9.91 3.97
C LEU A 40 -6.80 10.37 4.71
N LEU A 41 -7.59 9.42 5.18
CA LEU A 41 -8.82 9.68 5.94
C LEU A 41 -8.60 9.44 7.43
N SER A 42 -7.97 8.33 7.80
CA SER A 42 -7.63 8.03 9.19
C SER A 42 -6.50 7.02 9.29
N VAL A 43 -5.81 7.03 10.44
CA VAL A 43 -4.90 5.97 10.86
C VAL A 43 -5.34 5.50 12.24
N SER A 44 -5.54 4.20 12.41
CA SER A 44 -5.79 3.59 13.71
C SER A 44 -4.81 2.44 13.95
N GLY A 45 -4.31 2.31 15.18
CA GLY A 45 -3.45 1.19 15.54
C GLY A 45 -4.26 -0.10 15.71
N TYR A 46 -3.72 -1.20 15.19
CA TYR A 46 -4.21 -2.56 15.31
C TYR A 46 -3.11 -3.43 15.99
N GLY A 47 -2.83 -3.18 17.27
CA GLY A 47 -1.79 -3.93 18.01
C GLY A 47 -0.34 -3.53 17.65
N ASP A 48 0.62 -4.44 17.90
CA ASP A 48 2.06 -4.19 17.78
C ASP A 48 2.45 -3.82 16.33
N ASP A 49 2.81 -2.56 16.15
CA ASP A 49 3.28 -1.91 14.91
C ASP A 49 2.42 -2.13 13.66
N THR A 50 1.15 -2.50 13.84
CA THR A 50 0.20 -2.68 12.74
C THR A 50 -0.83 -1.56 12.75
N TYR A 51 -1.13 -1.05 11.57
CA TYR A 51 -1.97 0.13 11.37
C TYR A 51 -3.02 -0.13 10.30
N ASP A 52 -4.25 0.22 10.63
CA ASP A 52 -5.34 0.35 9.66
C ASP A 52 -5.31 1.78 9.13
N VAL A 53 -4.96 1.92 7.86
CA VAL A 53 -4.86 3.21 7.16
C VAL A 53 -6.04 3.32 6.20
N ALA A 54 -7.04 4.11 6.58
CA ALA A 54 -8.19 4.38 5.71
C ALA A 54 -7.82 5.46 4.70
N LEU A 55 -8.02 5.14 3.42
CA LEU A 55 -7.65 5.99 2.29
C LEU A 55 -8.86 6.19 1.38
N ARG A 56 -8.94 7.37 0.77
CA ARG A 56 -9.66 7.56 -0.50
C ARG A 56 -8.66 7.41 -1.64
N ALA A 57 -8.87 6.42 -2.48
CA ALA A 57 -8.08 6.18 -3.68
C ALA A 57 -8.82 6.74 -4.90
N THR A 58 -8.13 7.53 -5.70
CA THR A 58 -8.66 8.10 -6.95
C THR A 58 -7.62 7.94 -8.05
N SER A 59 -8.00 7.30 -9.15
CA SER A 59 -7.18 7.15 -10.35
C SER A 59 -8.04 7.33 -11.59
N ARG A 60 -7.43 7.19 -12.77
CA ARG A 60 -8.17 7.19 -14.04
C ARG A 60 -9.09 5.98 -14.22
N ARG A 61 -8.88 4.91 -13.45
CA ARG A 61 -9.63 3.64 -13.59
C ARG A 61 -10.56 3.35 -12.41
N PHE A 62 -10.23 3.87 -11.23
CA PHE A 62 -10.90 3.53 -9.98
C PHE A 62 -11.07 4.77 -9.10
N THR A 63 -12.21 4.89 -8.43
CA THR A 63 -12.43 5.87 -7.36
C THR A 63 -13.19 5.19 -6.24
N GLY A 64 -12.65 5.20 -5.03
CA GLY A 64 -13.26 4.53 -3.89
C GLY A 64 -12.54 4.80 -2.58
N THR A 65 -13.10 4.28 -1.50
CA THR A 65 -12.46 4.26 -0.18
C THR A 65 -12.11 2.83 0.19
N GLY A 66 -10.97 2.64 0.83
CA GLY A 66 -10.52 1.34 1.31
C GLY A 66 -9.60 1.49 2.51
N THR A 67 -9.41 0.39 3.24
CA THR A 67 -8.47 0.31 4.35
C THR A 67 -7.25 -0.49 3.89
N MET A 68 -6.07 0.07 4.08
CA MET A 68 -4.80 -0.63 3.91
C MET A 68 -4.29 -1.05 5.29
N HIS A 69 -3.99 -2.33 5.46
CA HIS A 69 -3.35 -2.84 6.67
C HIS A 69 -1.85 -2.80 6.48
N ILE A 70 -1.15 -2.07 7.34
CA ILE A 70 0.31 -1.87 7.26
C ILE A 70 0.92 -2.38 8.54
N THR A 71 1.84 -3.35 8.43
CA THR A 71 2.74 -3.70 9.53
C THR A 71 4.08 -3.02 9.30
N LEU A 72 4.46 -2.16 10.23
CA LEU A 72 5.77 -1.53 10.27
C LEU A 72 6.72 -2.45 11.05
N ARG A 73 7.92 -2.66 10.54
CA ARG A 73 8.96 -3.44 11.24
C ARG A 73 10.26 -2.65 11.18
N GLU A 74 11.01 -2.69 12.28
CA GLU A 74 12.35 -2.08 12.38
C GLU A 74 12.33 -0.54 12.14
N GLY A 75 11.38 0.14 12.77
CA GLY A 75 11.24 1.61 12.74
C GLY A 75 12.31 2.36 13.54
#